data_AF-A0A090FSZ3-F1
#
_entry.id   AF-A0A090FSZ3-F1
#
_cell.length_a   1.000
_cell.length_b   1.000
_cell.length_c   1.000
_cell.angle_alpha   90.00
_cell.angle_beta   90.00
_cell.angle_gamma   90.00
#
_symmetry.space_group_name_H-M   'P 1'
#
loop_
_entity.id
_entity.type
_entity.pdbx_description
1 polymer ?
#
loop_
_entity_poly.entity_id
_entity_poly.type
_entity_poly.pdbx_seq_one_letter_code
_entity_poly.pdbx_strand_id
1 'polypeptide(L)'
;MELIKYPVIFWDKDCSLSVSIHQPLPCERNFLPVSGALLHFKFFSDYKEKIELAVADGQYFNGAEAYRRMLEDLQKTGEFDFSNEHSIRFSGSGQLLQLGFIAPIAFASEARC
;
A
#
# COMPACT_ATOMS: atom_id res chain seq x y z
N MET A 1 2.54 13.94 14.09
CA MET A 1 1.26 13.24 14.29
C MET A 1 1.06 12.36 13.06
N GLU A 2 1.36 11.07 13.17
CA GLU A 2 1.27 10.16 12.02
C GLU A 2 -0.11 9.52 11.98
N LEU A 3 -0.82 9.71 10.86
CA LEU A 3 -2.04 9.00 10.53
C LEU A 3 -1.65 7.60 10.02
N ILE A 4 -1.78 6.59 10.86
CA ILE A 4 -1.34 5.21 10.55
C ILE A 4 -2.54 4.32 10.34
N LYS A 5 -2.53 3.56 9.23
CA LYS A 5 -3.46 2.46 8.98
C LYS A 5 -3.02 1.25 9.81
N TYR A 6 -3.61 1.05 10.98
CA TYR A 6 -3.59 -0.26 11.62
C TYR A 6 -4.67 -1.14 10.97
N PRO A 7 -4.43 -2.44 10.74
CA PRO A 7 -5.55 -3.38 10.79
C PRO A 7 -6.21 -3.30 12.18
N VAL A 8 -7.44 -3.78 12.33
CA VAL A 8 -8.02 -3.94 13.68
C VAL A 8 -7.09 -4.86 14.48
N ILE A 9 -6.57 -4.37 15.60
CA ILE A 9 -5.69 -5.12 16.51
C ILE A 9 -6.40 -5.36 17.84
N PHE A 10 -6.25 -6.55 18.40
CA PHE A 10 -6.59 -6.89 19.77
C PHE A 10 -5.44 -6.46 20.68
N TRP A 11 -5.72 -5.52 21.58
CA TRP A 11 -4.72 -4.90 22.46
C TRP A 11 -5.01 -5.18 23.93
N ASP A 12 -3.98 -5.55 24.70
CA ASP A 12 -4.05 -5.68 26.15
C ASP A 12 -2.74 -5.26 26.84
N LYS A 13 -2.63 -5.56 28.14
CA LYS A 13 -1.49 -5.18 29.00
C LYS A 13 -0.16 -5.80 28.55
N ASP A 14 -0.19 -6.85 27.74
CA ASP A 14 1.01 -7.54 27.26
C ASP A 14 1.46 -7.01 25.88
N CYS A 15 0.74 -6.03 25.32
CA CYS A 15 1.08 -5.37 24.06
C CYS A 15 2.00 -4.15 24.24
N SER A 16 2.89 -3.89 23.28
CA SER A 16 3.70 -2.66 23.23
C SER A 16 4.04 -2.23 21.81
N LEU A 17 4.25 -0.92 21.61
CA LEU A 17 4.71 -0.37 20.32
C LEU A 17 6.25 -0.46 20.15
N SER A 18 6.96 -0.89 21.18
CA SER A 18 8.43 -1.06 21.21
C SER A 18 9.17 0.03 20.41
N VAL A 19 10.12 -0.36 19.55
CA VAL A 19 10.93 0.54 18.72
C VAL A 19 10.20 0.97 17.43
N SER A 20 9.16 0.24 17.01
CA SER A 20 8.45 0.49 15.75
C SER A 20 6.95 0.30 15.91
N ILE A 21 6.23 1.39 15.65
CA ILE A 21 4.78 1.42 15.58
C ILE A 21 4.20 0.59 14.41
N HIS A 22 5.04 0.18 13.44
CA HIS A 22 4.62 -0.64 12.30
C HIS A 22 4.44 -2.11 12.65
N GLN A 23 4.99 -2.56 13.79
CA GLN A 23 4.91 -3.96 14.20
C GLN A 23 4.80 -4.08 15.72
N PRO A 24 3.61 -3.80 16.29
CA PRO A 24 3.40 -3.93 17.73
C PRO A 24 3.68 -5.34 18.23
N LEU A 25 4.35 -5.43 19.38
CA LEU A 25 4.64 -6.69 20.05
C LEU A 25 3.46 -7.11 20.94
N PRO A 26 3.22 -8.42 21.11
CA PRO A 26 3.84 -9.50 20.35
C PRO A 26 3.18 -9.66 18.96
N CYS A 27 4.00 -9.74 17.91
CA CYS A 27 3.54 -9.65 16.52
C CYS A 27 2.59 -10.79 16.13
N GLU A 28 2.80 -12.00 16.65
CA GLU A 28 2.04 -13.19 16.32
C GLU A 28 0.56 -13.11 16.69
N ARG A 29 0.16 -12.20 17.60
CA ARG A 29 -1.23 -12.06 18.04
C ARG A 29 -2.13 -11.31 17.06
N ASN A 30 -1.54 -10.41 16.26
CA ASN A 30 -2.29 -9.47 15.42
C ASN A 30 -1.87 -9.48 13.95
N PHE A 31 -0.83 -10.25 13.60
CA PHE A 31 -0.37 -10.41 12.23
C PHE A 31 -0.70 -11.82 11.74
N LEU A 32 -1.70 -11.91 10.86
CA LEU A 32 -1.99 -13.14 10.13
C LEU A 32 -0.90 -13.41 9.08
N PRO A 33 -0.74 -14.67 8.64
CA PRO A 33 0.05 -14.98 7.46
C PRO A 33 -0.37 -14.10 6.28
N VAL A 34 0.60 -13.69 5.46
CA VAL A 34 0.34 -12.88 4.26
C VAL A 34 -0.65 -13.63 3.37
N SER A 35 -1.84 -13.05 3.20
CA SER A 35 -2.92 -13.60 2.38
C SER A 35 -3.00 -12.98 0.99
N GLY A 36 -2.08 -12.07 0.64
CA GLY A 36 -2.02 -11.45 -0.68
C GLY A 36 -0.91 -10.40 -0.76
N ALA A 37 -0.50 -10.08 -1.99
CA ALA A 37 0.48 -9.04 -2.25
C ALA A 37 -0.01 -8.17 -3.40
N LEU A 38 -0.20 -6.89 -3.12
CA LEU A 38 -0.57 -5.88 -4.12
C LEU A 38 0.46 -4.76 -4.08
N LEU A 39 0.94 -4.36 -5.25
CA LEU A 39 1.71 -3.12 -5.36
C LEU A 39 0.74 -1.94 -5.18
N HIS A 40 0.87 -1.24 -4.07
CA HIS A 40 0.06 -0.07 -3.77
C HIS A 40 0.75 1.19 -4.29
N PHE A 41 0.25 1.71 -5.40
CA PHE A 41 0.63 3.02 -5.91
C PHE A 41 -0.45 4.04 -5.56
N LYS A 42 -0.03 5.16 -4.97
CA LYS A 42 -0.93 6.25 -4.59
C LYS A 42 -0.67 7.45 -5.48
N PHE A 43 -1.53 7.66 -6.46
CA PHE A 43 -1.55 8.89 -7.25
C PHE A 43 -2.66 9.79 -6.74
N PHE A 44 -2.31 11.04 -6.49
CA PHE A 44 -3.29 12.07 -6.14
C PHE A 44 -3.71 12.81 -7.39
N SER A 45 -4.81 13.56 -7.35
CA SER A 45 -5.21 14.42 -8.48
C SER A 45 -4.18 15.52 -8.79
N ASP A 46 -3.43 15.95 -7.78
CA ASP A 46 -2.36 16.96 -7.82
C ASP A 46 -0.96 16.30 -7.95
N TYR A 47 -0.88 15.14 -8.60
CA TYR A 47 0.37 14.39 -8.68
C TYR A 47 1.47 15.15 -9.43
N LYS A 48 1.12 15.95 -10.45
CA LYS A 48 2.09 16.69 -11.26
C LYS A 48 2.82 17.73 -10.41
N GLU A 49 2.05 18.53 -9.69
CA GLU A 49 2.55 19.56 -8.78
C GLU A 49 3.41 18.94 -7.67
N LYS A 50 2.96 17.81 -7.11
CA LYS A 50 3.73 17.08 -6.08
C LYS A 50 5.06 16.56 -6.60
N ILE A 51 5.11 16.08 -7.83
CA ILE A 51 6.35 15.59 -8.44
C ILE A 51 7.31 16.76 -8.68
N GLU A 52 6.83 17.86 -9.24
CA GLU A 52 7.64 19.05 -9.49
C GLU A 52 8.25 19.62 -8.20
N LEU A 53 7.45 19.76 -7.14
CA LEU A 53 7.92 20.22 -5.83
C LEU A 53 8.94 19.25 -5.21
N ALA A 54 8.67 17.93 -5.28
CA ALA A 54 9.59 16.93 -4.76
C ALA A 54 10.98 17.00 -5.43
N VAL A 55 11.02 17.23 -6.74
CA VAL A 55 12.27 17.41 -7.50
C VAL A 55 12.94 18.73 -7.16
N ALA A 56 12.20 19.83 -7.15
CA ALA A 56 12.73 21.17 -6.88
C ALA A 56 13.38 21.26 -5.50
N ASP A 57 12.76 20.67 -4.49
CA ASP A 57 13.25 20.70 -3.11
C ASP A 57 14.25 19.58 -2.80
N GLY A 58 14.52 18.68 -3.75
CA GLY A 58 15.41 17.52 -3.57
C GLY A 58 14.96 16.56 -2.47
N GLN A 59 13.67 16.57 -2.13
CA GLN A 59 13.10 15.82 -1.02
C GLN A 59 13.10 14.31 -1.29
N TYR A 60 12.87 13.51 -0.26
CA TYR A 60 12.83 12.04 -0.32
C TYR A 60 14.18 11.39 -0.65
N PHE A 61 14.15 10.07 -0.90
CA PHE A 61 15.33 9.24 -1.06
C PHE A 61 16.21 9.65 -2.27
N ASN A 62 17.53 9.66 -2.06
CA ASN A 62 18.55 9.88 -3.08
C ASN A 62 18.35 11.14 -3.95
N GLY A 63 18.00 12.27 -3.30
CA GLY A 63 17.75 13.54 -3.98
C GLY A 63 16.60 13.41 -4.98
N ALA A 64 15.45 12.95 -4.49
CA ALA A 64 14.24 12.78 -5.28
C ALA A 64 14.40 11.89 -6.53
N GLU A 65 15.26 10.86 -6.50
CA GLU A 65 15.59 10.07 -7.71
C GLU A 65 14.35 9.52 -8.44
N ALA A 66 13.42 8.92 -7.69
CA ALA A 66 12.18 8.39 -8.26
C ALA A 66 11.30 9.50 -8.87
N TYR A 67 11.23 10.66 -8.21
CA TYR A 67 10.46 11.81 -8.68
C TYR A 67 11.08 12.46 -9.91
N ARG A 68 12.41 12.49 -10.03
CA ARG A 68 13.09 12.98 -11.24
C ARG A 68 12.75 12.13 -12.46
N ARG A 69 12.78 10.80 -12.33
CA ARG A 69 12.36 9.88 -13.41
C ARG A 69 10.90 10.09 -13.78
N MET A 70 10.02 10.21 -12.79
CA MET A 70 8.61 10.52 -13.01
C MET A 70 8.40 11.86 -13.74
N LEU A 71 9.16 12.90 -13.39
CA LEU A 71 9.10 14.21 -14.04
C LEU A 71 9.55 14.14 -15.51
N GLU A 72 10.64 13.42 -15.80
CA GLU A 72 11.14 13.22 -17.17
C GLU A 72 10.10 12.52 -18.05
N ASP A 73 9.42 11.51 -17.52
CA ASP A 73 8.37 10.81 -18.26
C ASP A 73 7.13 11.69 -18.45
N LEU A 74 6.72 12.42 -17.40
CA LEU A 74 5.61 13.36 -17.45
C LEU A 74 5.84 14.48 -18.49
N GLN A 75 7.08 14.96 -18.63
CA GLN A 75 7.44 15.96 -19.63
C GLN A 75 7.34 15.43 -21.08
N LYS A 76 7.50 14.11 -21.29
CA LYS A 76 7.37 13.49 -22.61
C LYS A 76 5.92 13.22 -22.98
N THR A 77 5.13 12.71 -22.04
CA THR A 77 3.76 12.22 -22.31
C THR A 77 2.66 13.21 -21.91
N GLY A 78 2.97 14.21 -21.10
CA GLY A 78 2.03 15.20 -20.56
C GLY A 78 1.21 14.66 -19.37
N GLU A 79 0.91 13.37 -19.34
CA GLU A 79 0.23 12.67 -18.27
C GLU A 79 0.70 11.21 -18.16
N PHE A 80 0.43 10.57 -17.03
CA PHE A 80 0.67 9.14 -16.90
C PHE A 80 -0.52 8.34 -17.43
N ASP A 81 -0.27 7.53 -18.45
CA ASP A 81 -1.12 6.41 -18.80
C ASP A 81 -0.53 5.14 -18.20
N PHE A 82 -1.24 4.53 -17.25
CA PHE A 82 -0.83 3.27 -16.61
C PHE A 82 -1.43 2.04 -17.31
N SER A 83 -2.20 2.26 -18.38
CA SER A 83 -2.81 1.19 -19.15
C SER A 83 -1.89 0.72 -20.28
N ASN A 84 -1.97 -0.58 -20.56
CA ASN A 84 -1.31 -1.24 -21.68
C ASN A 84 -2.15 -2.45 -22.12
N GLU A 85 -1.70 -3.19 -23.11
CA GLU A 85 -2.38 -4.37 -23.64
C GLU A 85 -2.60 -5.50 -22.61
N HIS A 86 -1.85 -5.50 -21.50
CA HIS A 86 -1.99 -6.46 -20.41
C HIS A 86 -2.89 -5.95 -19.28
N SER A 87 -3.37 -4.71 -19.37
CA SER A 87 -4.21 -4.11 -18.34
C SER A 87 -5.63 -4.67 -18.41
N ILE A 88 -6.11 -5.17 -17.28
CA ILE A 88 -7.46 -5.72 -17.14
C ILE A 88 -8.31 -4.72 -16.35
N ARG A 89 -9.49 -4.38 -16.88
CA ARG A 89 -10.43 -3.51 -16.17
C ARG A 89 -10.87 -4.17 -14.86
N PHE A 90 -10.68 -3.44 -13.75
CA PHE A 90 -11.13 -3.89 -12.43
C PHE A 90 -12.66 -3.96 -12.39
N SER A 91 -13.21 -5.13 -12.08
CA SER A 91 -14.66 -5.36 -11.99
C SER A 91 -15.17 -5.55 -10.56
N GLY A 92 -14.27 -5.75 -9.59
CA GLY A 92 -14.62 -5.92 -8.18
C GLY A 92 -13.66 -6.86 -7.45
N SER A 93 -13.80 -6.93 -6.13
CA SER A 93 -12.89 -7.71 -5.26
C SER A 93 -12.85 -9.21 -5.58
N GLY A 94 -13.94 -9.78 -6.10
CA GLY A 94 -13.96 -11.18 -6.55
C GLY A 94 -12.95 -11.48 -7.66
N GLN A 95 -12.65 -10.50 -8.52
CA GLN A 95 -11.63 -10.64 -9.57
C GLN A 95 -10.23 -10.82 -8.98
N LEU A 96 -9.93 -10.20 -7.83
CA LEU A 96 -8.62 -10.35 -7.17
C LEU A 96 -8.40 -11.79 -6.68
N LEU A 97 -9.46 -12.46 -6.21
CA LEU A 97 -9.41 -13.89 -5.86
C LEU A 97 -9.19 -14.74 -7.11
N GLN A 98 -9.94 -14.47 -8.18
CA GLN A 98 -9.86 -15.22 -9.45
C GLN A 98 -8.48 -15.11 -10.10
N LEU A 99 -7.83 -13.94 -10.02
CA LEU A 99 -6.48 -13.69 -10.52
C LEU A 99 -5.38 -14.16 -9.55
N GLY A 100 -5.73 -14.66 -8.36
CA GLY A 100 -4.77 -15.18 -7.38
C GLY A 100 -3.98 -14.11 -6.63
N PHE A 101 -4.42 -12.85 -6.66
CA PHE A 101 -3.75 -11.77 -5.93
C PHE A 101 -4.03 -11.78 -4.42
N ILE A 102 -5.16 -12.36 -4.02
CA ILE A 102 -5.56 -12.53 -2.62
C ILE A 102 -6.06 -13.96 -2.38
N ALA A 103 -5.94 -14.44 -1.15
CA ALA A 103 -6.40 -15.75 -0.70
C ALA A 103 -7.72 -15.63 0.07
N PRO A 104 -8.60 -16.65 0.00
CA PRO A 104 -9.80 -16.69 0.82
C PRO A 104 -9.41 -16.84 2.31
N ILE A 105 -10.14 -16.13 3.17
CA ILE A 105 -10.02 -16.28 4.62
C ILE A 105 -11.00 -17.37 5.07
N ALA A 106 -10.47 -18.46 5.60
CA ALA A 106 -11.28 -19.46 6.29
C ALA A 106 -11.55 -18.97 7.72
N PHE A 107 -12.73 -18.39 7.95
CA PHE A 107 -13.18 -18.17 9.32
C PHE A 107 -13.51 -19.54 9.92
N ALA A 108 -12.92 -19.88 11.07
CA ALA A 108 -13.39 -21.00 11.85
C ALA A 108 -14.88 -20.74 12.15
N SER A 109 -15.77 -21.60 11.66
CA SER A 109 -17.17 -21.55 12.04
C SER A 109 -17.21 -21.53 13.57
N GLU A 110 -17.87 -20.52 14.14
CA GLU A 110 -18.06 -20.39 15.59
C GLU A 110 -18.28 -21.77 16.19
N ALA A 111 -17.32 -22.22 17.01
CA ALA A 111 -17.56 -23.33 17.91
C ALA A 111 -18.65 -22.84 18.85
N ARG A 112 -19.91 -23.11 18.48
CA ARG A 112 -21.06 -22.98 19.36
C ARG A 112 -20.86 -24.01 20.48
N CYS A 113 -20.28 -23.55 21.59
CA CYS A 113 -20.52 -24.13 22.89
C CYS A 113 -21.75 -23.46 23.50
#